data_AF-A0A3M8P8N5-F1
#
_entry.id   AF-A0A3M8P8N5-F1
#
_cell.length_a   1.000
_cell.length_b   1.000
_cell.length_c   1.000
_cell.angle_alpha   90.00
_cell.angle_beta   90.00
_cell.angle_gamma   90.00
#
_symmetry.space_group_name_H-M   'P 1'
#
loop_
_entity.id
_entity.type
_entity.pdbx_description
1 polymer ?
#
loop_
_entity_poly.entity_id
_entity_poly.type
_entity_poly.pdbx_seq_one_letter_code
_entity_poly.pdbx_strand_id
1 'polypeptide(L)'
;MTRKKEKQESIRQRMELLRSFEKVRHDFQMGTQVGLTQLGCSATWREKLKQAGVLEVLDRNDTAGVLIEPEVFQAILDYLDLMDEELEEAQIDALVKHRKDARDFASGKELAKGAVLKFREKNEHHRRFLDGDQ
;
A
#
# COMPACT_ATOMS: atom_id res chain seq x y z
N MET A 1 28.86 -16.25 -2.08
CA MET A 1 28.24 -16.14 -3.42
C MET A 1 26.71 -16.10 -3.38
N THR A 2 26.07 -16.36 -2.23
CA THR A 2 24.61 -16.51 -2.07
C THR A 2 23.83 -15.18 -2.06
N ARG A 3 24.28 -14.18 -1.29
CA ARG A 3 23.61 -12.85 -1.18
C ARG A 3 23.48 -12.07 -2.49
N LYS A 4 24.40 -12.27 -3.43
CA LYS A 4 24.34 -11.60 -4.75
C LYS A 4 23.25 -12.20 -5.64
N LYS A 5 23.01 -13.51 -5.52
CA LYS A 5 21.96 -14.22 -6.28
C LYS A 5 20.57 -13.91 -5.72
N GLU A 6 20.41 -13.95 -4.39
CA GLU A 6 19.16 -13.57 -3.71
C GLU A 6 18.73 -12.15 -4.07
N LYS A 7 19.66 -11.18 -4.06
CA LYS A 7 19.36 -9.81 -4.44
C LYS A 7 18.97 -9.66 -5.91
N GLN A 8 19.58 -10.42 -6.82
CA GLN A 8 19.21 -10.40 -8.24
C GLN A 8 17.85 -11.04 -8.51
N GLU A 9 17.50 -12.08 -7.76
CA GLU A 9 16.23 -12.77 -7.86
C GLU A 9 15.08 -11.93 -7.31
N SER A 10 15.29 -11.25 -6.17
CA SER A 10 14.36 -10.25 -5.63
C SER A 10 14.13 -9.08 -6.60
N ILE A 11 15.19 -8.51 -7.20
CA ILE A 11 15.05 -7.45 -8.21
C ILE A 11 14.27 -7.93 -9.43
N ARG A 12 14.49 -9.16 -9.86
CA ARG A 12 13.75 -9.76 -10.99
C ARG A 12 12.27 -9.93 -10.66
N GLN A 13 11.95 -10.44 -9.46
CA GLN A 13 10.57 -10.57 -8.98
C GLN A 13 9.88 -9.21 -8.87
N ARG A 14 10.56 -8.20 -8.30
CA ARG A 14 10.06 -6.81 -8.25
C ARG A 14 9.78 -6.25 -9.65
N MET A 15 10.69 -6.44 -10.60
CA MET A 15 10.50 -6.02 -11.98
C MET A 15 9.33 -6.74 -12.68
N GLU A 16 9.11 -8.01 -12.37
CA GLU A 16 8.02 -8.81 -12.94
C GLU A 16 6.65 -8.38 -12.37
N LEU A 17 6.61 -8.06 -11.07
CA LEU A 17 5.47 -7.44 -10.40
C LEU A 17 5.16 -6.06 -10.98
N LEU A 18 6.17 -5.18 -11.09
CA LEU A 18 6.01 -3.86 -11.69
C LEU A 18 5.55 -3.94 -13.14
N ARG A 19 6.05 -4.89 -13.93
CA ARG A 19 5.57 -5.12 -15.31
C ARG A 19 4.14 -5.64 -15.35
N SER A 20 3.76 -6.50 -14.42
CA SER A 20 2.39 -7.01 -14.30
C SER A 20 1.43 -5.88 -13.93
N PHE A 21 1.83 -5.04 -12.97
CA PHE A 21 1.11 -3.83 -12.60
C PHE A 21 1.08 -2.80 -13.74
N GLU A 22 2.16 -2.58 -14.47
CA GLU A 22 2.21 -1.66 -15.62
C GLU A 22 1.33 -2.15 -16.76
N LYS A 23 1.28 -3.47 -17.03
CA LYS A 23 0.32 -4.04 -17.99
C LYS A 23 -1.11 -3.80 -17.55
N VAL A 24 -1.40 -4.12 -16.29
CA VAL A 24 -2.72 -3.86 -15.68
C VAL A 24 -3.07 -2.37 -15.79
N ARG A 25 -2.12 -1.47 -15.51
CA ARG A 25 -2.27 -0.02 -15.62
C ARG A 25 -2.39 0.47 -17.07
N HIS A 26 -1.77 -0.21 -18.03
CA HIS A 26 -1.84 0.20 -19.44
C HIS A 26 -3.16 -0.23 -20.09
N ASP A 27 -3.68 -1.40 -19.70
CA ASP A 27 -5.00 -1.90 -20.10
C ASP A 27 -6.13 -1.21 -19.30
N PHE A 28 -5.78 -0.51 -18.23
CA PHE A 28 -6.67 0.31 -17.41
C PHE A 28 -7.16 1.55 -18.19
N GLN A 29 -8.29 1.43 -18.87
CA GLN A 29 -9.02 2.59 -19.38
C GLN A 29 -9.88 3.20 -18.27
N MET A 30 -9.26 4.05 -17.46
CA MET A 30 -9.96 4.90 -16.51
C MET A 30 -10.98 5.76 -17.28
N GLY A 31 -12.25 5.72 -16.86
CA GLY A 31 -13.38 6.38 -17.56
C GLY A 31 -14.33 5.44 -18.31
N THR A 32 -14.10 4.12 -18.26
CA THR A 32 -15.11 3.16 -18.73
C THR A 32 -16.21 3.03 -17.70
N GLN A 33 -17.42 3.49 -18.06
CA GLN A 33 -18.55 3.64 -17.14
C GLN A 33 -19.67 2.65 -17.45
N VAL A 34 -20.36 2.22 -16.41
CA VAL A 34 -21.59 1.43 -16.48
C VAL A 34 -22.63 2.00 -15.54
N GLY A 35 -23.86 2.20 -16.02
CA GLY A 35 -24.96 2.63 -15.16
C GLY A 35 -25.40 1.52 -14.21
N LEU A 36 -25.80 1.85 -12.98
CA LEU A 36 -26.30 0.90 -11.99
C LEU A 36 -27.47 0.05 -12.53
N THR A 37 -28.34 0.65 -13.33
CA THR A 37 -29.45 -0.04 -14.01
C THR A 37 -28.97 -1.05 -15.06
N GLN A 38 -27.86 -0.77 -15.74
CA GLN A 38 -27.27 -1.68 -16.74
C GLN A 38 -26.60 -2.90 -16.11
N LEU A 39 -26.11 -2.79 -14.87
CA LEU A 39 -25.57 -3.93 -14.10
C LEU A 39 -26.64 -4.98 -13.80
N GLY A 40 -27.85 -4.53 -13.44
CA GLY A 40 -28.97 -5.42 -13.11
C GLY A 40 -29.67 -6.03 -14.32
N CYS A 41 -29.67 -5.32 -15.45
CA CYS A 41 -30.47 -5.70 -16.62
C CYS A 41 -29.68 -6.36 -17.76
N SER A 42 -28.35 -6.39 -17.72
CA SER A 42 -27.54 -6.92 -18.81
C SER A 42 -26.26 -7.62 -18.33
N ALA A 43 -25.72 -8.52 -19.15
CA ALA A 43 -24.42 -9.17 -18.91
C ALA A 43 -23.26 -8.52 -19.69
N THR A 44 -23.54 -7.50 -20.52
CA THR A 44 -22.56 -6.84 -21.39
C THR A 44 -21.45 -6.13 -20.61
N TRP A 45 -21.72 -5.72 -19.37
CA TRP A 45 -20.72 -5.14 -18.48
C TRP A 45 -19.60 -6.13 -18.13
N ARG A 46 -19.85 -7.45 -18.14
CA ARG A 46 -18.82 -8.45 -17.84
C ARG A 46 -17.74 -8.50 -18.91
N GLU A 47 -18.14 -8.38 -20.18
CA GLU A 47 -17.18 -8.32 -21.29
C GLU A 47 -16.39 -7.01 -21.28
N LYS A 48 -17.06 -5.90 -20.96
CA LYS A 48 -16.39 -4.60 -20.78
C LYS A 48 -15.41 -4.63 -19.62
N LEU A 49 -15.76 -5.26 -18.50
CA LEU A 49 -14.89 -5.39 -17.33
C LEU A 49 -13.64 -6.22 -17.67
N LYS A 50 -13.81 -7.34 -18.38
CA LYS A 50 -12.68 -8.16 -18.84
C LYS A 50 -11.73 -7.43 -19.80
N GLN A 51 -12.25 -6.50 -20.59
CA GLN A 51 -11.44 -5.72 -21.55
C GLN A 51 -10.76 -4.52 -20.89
N ALA A 52 -11.47 -3.80 -20.02
CA ALA A 52 -10.97 -2.57 -19.41
C ALA A 52 -10.25 -2.79 -18.07
N GLY A 53 -10.40 -3.98 -17.46
CA GLY A 53 -9.88 -4.35 -16.14
C GLY A 53 -10.62 -3.68 -14.96
N VAL A 54 -11.16 -2.48 -15.17
CA VAL A 54 -11.92 -1.69 -14.20
C VAL A 54 -13.11 -0.99 -14.85
N LEU A 55 -14.22 -0.91 -14.12
CA LEU A 55 -15.41 -0.17 -14.51
C LEU A 55 -15.91 0.72 -13.38
N GLU A 56 -16.21 1.97 -13.70
CA GLU A 56 -16.90 2.87 -12.80
C GLU A 56 -18.41 2.62 -12.88
N VAL A 57 -19.04 2.42 -11.72
CA VAL A 57 -20.48 2.26 -11.61
C VAL A 57 -21.10 3.61 -11.30
N LEU A 58 -21.96 4.09 -12.19
CA LEU A 58 -22.66 5.35 -12.03
C LEU A 58 -24.12 5.12 -11.59
N ASP A 59 -24.57 5.86 -10.58
CA ASP A 59 -25.98 6.05 -10.26
C ASP A 59 -26.35 7.51 -10.51
N ARG A 60 -27.28 7.77 -11.44
CA ARG A 60 -27.74 9.14 -11.81
C ARG A 60 -26.60 10.15 -12.08
N ASN A 61 -25.52 9.69 -12.71
CA ASN A 61 -24.27 10.42 -13.01
C ASN A 61 -23.30 10.63 -11.85
N ASP A 62 -23.62 10.15 -10.65
CA ASP A 62 -22.69 10.09 -9.53
C ASP A 62 -22.00 8.73 -9.50
N THR A 63 -20.70 8.71 -9.21
CA THR A 63 -19.94 7.46 -9.04
C THR A 63 -20.39 6.77 -7.76
N ALA A 64 -21.16 5.70 -7.90
CA ALA A 64 -21.67 4.87 -6.80
C ALA A 64 -20.65 3.80 -6.36
N GLY A 65 -19.74 3.39 -7.25
CA GLY A 65 -18.71 2.41 -6.93
C GLY A 65 -17.79 2.10 -8.10
N VAL A 66 -16.85 1.19 -7.88
CA VAL A 66 -15.87 0.74 -8.88
C VAL A 66 -15.83 -0.79 -8.86
N LEU A 67 -15.94 -1.40 -10.03
CA LEU A 67 -15.74 -2.83 -10.25
C LEU A 67 -14.33 -3.06 -10.79
N ILE A 68 -13.66 -4.07 -10.27
CA ILE A 68 -12.27 -4.39 -10.60
C ILE A 68 -12.22 -5.89 -10.88
N GLU A 69 -11.56 -6.30 -11.97
CA GLU A 69 -11.28 -7.72 -12.21
C GLU A 69 -10.40 -8.28 -11.08
N PRO A 70 -10.63 -9.52 -10.62
CA PRO A 70 -9.86 -10.10 -9.52
C PRO A 70 -8.34 -10.08 -9.74
N GLU A 71 -7.88 -10.34 -10.96
CA GLU A 71 -6.46 -10.34 -11.32
C GLU A 71 -5.86 -8.94 -11.21
N VAL A 72 -6.62 -7.91 -11.61
CA VAL A 72 -6.23 -6.50 -11.48
C VAL A 72 -6.16 -6.11 -10.01
N PHE A 73 -7.16 -6.52 -9.22
CA PHE A 73 -7.18 -6.25 -7.78
C PHE A 73 -5.98 -6.89 -7.07
N GLN A 74 -5.65 -8.14 -7.40
CA GLN A 74 -4.49 -8.81 -6.83
C GLN A 74 -3.18 -8.09 -7.20
N ALA A 75 -3.01 -7.69 -8.46
CA ALA A 75 -1.85 -6.92 -8.88
C ALA A 75 -1.70 -5.58 -8.15
N ILE A 76 -2.82 -4.92 -7.79
CA ILE A 76 -2.80 -3.72 -6.95
C ILE A 76 -2.33 -4.06 -5.53
N LEU A 77 -2.82 -5.14 -4.93
CA LEU A 77 -2.39 -5.57 -3.61
C LEU A 77 -0.89 -5.89 -3.58
N ASP A 78 -0.42 -6.67 -4.55
CA ASP A 78 1.01 -7.03 -4.61
C ASP A 78 1.90 -5.79 -4.81
N TYR A 79 1.41 -4.77 -5.53
CA TYR A 79 2.09 -3.49 -5.66
C TYR A 79 2.11 -2.70 -4.35
N LEU A 80 1.02 -2.71 -3.57
CA LEU A 80 0.98 -2.07 -2.26
C LEU A 80 1.95 -2.73 -1.28
N ASP A 81 1.98 -4.06 -1.25
CA ASP A 81 2.93 -4.82 -0.41
C ASP A 81 4.38 -4.46 -0.77
N LEU A 82 4.69 -4.36 -2.07
CA LEU A 82 6.00 -3.92 -2.55
C LEU A 82 6.35 -2.50 -2.07
N MET A 83 5.39 -1.57 -2.11
CA MET A 83 5.60 -0.19 -1.64
C MET A 83 5.82 -0.14 -0.14
N ASP A 84 5.11 -0.96 0.63
CA ASP A 84 5.29 -1.06 2.08
C ASP A 84 6.69 -1.61 2.43
N GLU A 85 7.17 -2.62 1.70
CA GLU A 85 8.55 -3.10 1.85
C GLU A 85 9.59 -1.99 1.55
N GLU A 86 9.42 -1.25 0.45
CA GLU A 86 10.33 -0.16 0.10
C GLU A 86 10.33 0.96 1.14
N LEU A 87 9.16 1.26 1.71
CA LEU A 87 9.01 2.21 2.79
C LEU A 87 9.73 1.73 4.06
N GLU A 88 9.59 0.45 4.42
CA GLU A 88 10.28 -0.14 5.57
C GLU A 88 11.81 -0.10 5.36
N GLU A 89 12.31 -0.50 4.19
CA GLU A 89 13.73 -0.42 3.86
C GLU A 89 14.26 1.01 4.00
N ALA A 90 13.53 2.01 3.48
CA ALA A 90 13.90 3.42 3.60
C ALA A 90 13.91 3.91 5.06
N GLN A 91 12.95 3.47 5.89
CA GLN A 91 12.90 3.79 7.31
C GLN A 91 14.07 3.17 8.08
N ILE A 92 14.39 1.90 7.81
CA ILE A 92 15.55 1.22 8.40
C ILE A 92 16.84 1.95 8.02
N ASP A 93 17.01 2.30 6.73
CA ASP A 93 18.17 3.04 6.26
C ASP A 93 18.29 4.41 6.93
N ALA A 94 17.18 5.12 7.12
CA ALA A 94 17.15 6.39 7.84
C ALA A 94 17.58 6.21 9.31
N LEU A 95 17.07 5.17 10.00
CA LEU A 95 17.45 4.85 11.38
C LEU A 95 18.94 4.47 11.48
N VAL A 96 19.46 3.69 10.54
CA VAL A 96 20.88 3.29 10.50
C VAL A 96 21.78 4.50 10.24
N LYS A 97 21.42 5.35 9.28
CA LYS A 97 22.16 6.60 9.01
C LYS A 97 22.18 7.49 10.25
N HIS A 98 21.04 7.68 10.92
CA HIS A 98 20.95 8.47 12.15
C HIS A 98 21.80 7.88 13.29
N ARG A 99 21.93 6.54 13.37
CA ARG A 99 22.82 5.90 14.36
C ARG A 99 24.29 5.95 13.99
N LYS A 100 24.64 5.99 12.70
CA LYS A 100 26.04 5.92 12.24
C LYS A 100 26.87 7.10 12.75
N ASP A 101 26.26 8.28 12.85
CA ASP A 101 26.91 9.50 13.33
C ASP A 101 26.64 9.77 14.83
N ALA A 102 25.80 8.95 15.47
CA ALA A 102 25.54 9.04 16.89
C ALA A 102 26.76 8.55 17.67
N ARG A 103 27.39 9.45 18.43
CA ARG A 103 28.51 9.12 19.33
C ARG A 103 28.08 8.90 20.78
N ASP A 104 26.81 9.21 21.07
CA ASP A 104 26.25 9.15 22.42
C ASP A 104 25.35 7.92 22.55
N PHE A 105 26.01 6.77 22.77
CA PHE A 105 25.32 5.49 22.92
C PHE A 105 24.76 5.40 24.34
N ALA A 106 23.47 5.63 24.50
CA ALA A 106 22.76 5.35 25.74
C ALA A 106 22.89 3.85 26.08
N SER A 107 23.18 3.55 27.34
CA SER A 107 23.21 2.18 27.85
C SER A 107 21.84 1.52 27.72
N GLY A 108 21.80 0.18 27.68
CA GLY A 108 20.53 -0.56 27.61
C GLY A 108 19.53 -0.19 28.73
N LYS A 109 20.04 0.20 29.92
CA LYS A 109 19.20 0.70 31.03
C LYS A 109 18.58 2.07 30.76
N GLU A 110 19.33 2.96 30.10
CA GLU A 110 18.83 4.30 29.74
C GLU A 110 17.81 4.22 28.60
N LEU A 111 18.05 3.35 27.61
CA LEU A 111 17.08 3.07 26.55
C LEU A 111 15.77 2.48 27.10
N ALA A 112 15.87 1.54 28.04
CA ALA A 112 14.69 0.94 28.68
C ALA A 112 13.87 1.98 29.47
N LYS A 113 14.54 2.85 30.25
CA LYS A 113 13.88 3.95 30.97
C LYS A 113 13.23 4.95 30.00
N GLY A 114 13.93 5.35 28.95
CA GLY A 114 13.42 6.27 27.93
C GLY A 114 12.22 5.71 27.16
N ALA A 115 12.23 4.42 26.83
CA ALA A 115 11.11 3.75 26.16
C ALA A 115 9.84 3.73 27.04
N VAL A 116 9.99 3.42 28.33
CA VAL A 116 8.86 3.42 29.28
C VAL A 116 8.26 4.83 29.43
N LEU A 117 9.10 5.87 29.48
CA LEU A 117 8.65 7.26 29.53
C LEU A 117 7.89 7.64 28.26
N LYS A 118 8.44 7.38 27.06
CA LYS A 118 7.73 7.63 25.79
C LYS A 118 6.42 6.87 25.68
N PHE A 119 6.36 5.64 26.18
CA PHE A 119 5.13 4.85 26.16
C PHE A 119 4.05 5.46 27.07
N ARG A 120 4.45 5.98 28.24
CA ARG A 120 3.55 6.72 29.15
C ARG A 120 3.06 8.02 28.51
N GLU A 121 3.96 8.82 27.94
CA GLU A 121 3.60 10.07 27.23
C GLU A 121 2.62 9.82 26.09
N LYS A 122 2.86 8.76 25.29
CA LYS A 122 1.95 8.39 24.20
C LYS A 122 0.59 7.90 24.71
N ASN A 123 0.57 7.15 25.81
CA ASN A 123 -0.67 6.70 26.44
C ASN A 123 -1.47 7.87 27.04
N GLU A 124 -0.80 8.85 27.64
CA GLU A 124 -1.43 10.08 28.11
C GLU A 124 -1.97 10.94 26.96
N HIS A 125 -1.22 11.05 25.86
CA HIS A 125 -1.69 11.71 24.65
C HIS A 125 -2.93 11.03 24.06
N HIS A 126 -2.93 9.71 23.95
CA HIS A 126 -4.10 8.95 23.48
C HIS A 126 -5.30 9.09 24.43
N ARG A 127 -5.07 9.09 25.75
CA ARG A 127 -6.14 9.32 26.73
C ARG A 127 -6.74 10.71 26.58
N ARG A 128 -5.94 11.78 26.54
CA ARG A 128 -6.45 13.15 26.33
C ARG A 128 -7.25 13.27 25.03
N PHE A 129 -6.78 12.63 23.96
CA PHE A 129 -7.50 12.59 22.69
C PHE A 129 -8.86 11.86 22.80
N LEU A 130 -8.90 10.73 23.50
CA LEU A 130 -10.13 9.92 23.68
C LEU A 130 -11.10 10.51 24.70
N ASP A 131 -10.59 11.18 25.73
CA ASP A 131 -11.36 11.80 26.81
C ASP A 131 -11.94 13.17 26.41
N GLY A 132 -11.61 13.68 25.22
CA GLY A 132 -12.24 14.85 24.61
C GLY A 132 -11.79 16.21 25.17
N ASP A 133 -10.72 16.26 25.96
CA ASP A 133 -10.12 17.51 26.42
C ASP A 133 -9.31 18.15 25.27
N GLN A 134 -9.99 18.96 24.46
CA GLN A 134 -9.40 20.01 23.62
C GLN A 134 -9.60 21.39 24.26
#